data_AF-A0A2N2G0U8-F1
#
_entry.id   AF-A0A2N2G0U8-F1
#
_cell.length_a   1.000
_cell.length_b   1.000
_cell.length_c   1.000
_cell.angle_alpha   90.00
_cell.angle_beta   90.00
_cell.angle_gamma   90.00
#
_symmetry.space_group_name_H-M   'P 1'
#
loop_
_entity.id
_entity.type
_entity.pdbx_description
1 polymer ?
#
loop_
_entity_poly.entity_id
_entity_poly.type
_entity_poly.pdbx_seq_one_letter_code
_entity_poly.pdbx_strand_id
1 'polypeptide(L)'
;MMKKVLFLVLLFSSIVFANERIVVNIIKNVSIPNVQETIDNAKILQKDVNGDNFTNFLKSWKKVEAFYIAGDLDEDYSDTPRYMDVFNNLKEDLNSQMQRVIESKDEPKTALFKNSFKTINALEYVIFNDNEITKREKELSIVILNSMISHLEEIKTVYETYLLKPTKDEKWENALVINTLIASSYRLKEWRIGNASGNSSKFKNDVKNERAEYFLSQNSFNA
;
A
#
# COMPACT_ATOMS: atom_id res chain seq x y z
N MET A 1 -8.19 52.94 -29.54
CA MET A 1 -8.22 52.59 -28.10
C MET A 1 -8.76 51.18 -27.85
N MET A 2 -9.86 50.76 -28.51
CA MET A 2 -10.43 49.39 -28.41
C MET A 2 -9.46 48.23 -28.70
N LYS A 3 -8.53 48.36 -29.66
CA LYS A 3 -7.55 47.29 -29.97
C LYS A 3 -6.58 46.99 -28.82
N LYS A 4 -6.26 47.99 -27.98
CA LYS A 4 -5.40 47.80 -26.80
C LYS A 4 -6.16 47.17 -25.62
N VAL A 5 -7.46 47.45 -25.51
CA VAL A 5 -8.35 46.84 -24.50
C VAL A 5 -8.64 45.38 -24.82
N LEU A 6 -8.88 45.04 -26.10
CA LEU A 6 -9.09 43.65 -26.52
C LEU A 6 -7.85 42.77 -26.26
N PHE A 7 -6.65 43.32 -26.45
CA PHE A 7 -5.39 42.61 -26.20
C PHE A 7 -5.16 42.36 -24.70
N LEU A 8 -5.58 43.28 -23.83
CA LEU A 8 -5.52 43.10 -22.37
C LEU A 8 -6.51 42.02 -21.91
N VAL A 9 -7.74 41.99 -22.44
CA VAL A 9 -8.74 40.97 -22.07
C VAL A 9 -8.30 39.57 -22.50
N LEU A 10 -7.65 39.44 -23.67
CA LEU A 10 -7.06 38.19 -24.15
C LEU A 10 -5.86 37.72 -23.30
N LEU A 11 -5.05 38.66 -22.80
CA LEU A 11 -3.93 38.38 -21.88
C LEU A 11 -4.38 38.02 -20.47
N PHE A 12 -5.53 38.52 -20.00
CA PHE A 12 -6.11 38.11 -18.72
C PHE A 12 -6.90 36.80 -18.82
N SER A 13 -7.46 36.45 -19.99
CA SER A 13 -8.15 35.16 -20.18
C SER A 13 -7.21 33.96 -20.23
N SER A 14 -5.91 34.16 -20.49
CA SER A 14 -4.91 33.08 -20.51
C SER A 14 -4.28 32.79 -19.13
N ILE A 15 -4.58 33.59 -18.10
CA ILE A 15 -4.06 33.42 -16.73
C ILE A 15 -5.08 32.70 -15.83
N VAL A 16 -6.18 32.18 -16.39
CA VAL A 16 -6.93 31.11 -15.72
C VAL A 16 -6.12 29.82 -15.85
N PHE A 17 -4.93 29.81 -15.24
CA PHE A 17 -4.36 28.55 -14.76
C PHE A 17 -5.41 28.04 -13.79
N ALA A 18 -6.15 27.01 -14.19
CA ALA A 18 -6.91 26.20 -13.26
C ALA A 18 -5.94 25.88 -12.13
N ASN A 19 -6.21 26.41 -10.94
CA ASN A 19 -5.44 26.08 -9.75
C ASN A 19 -5.73 24.59 -9.51
N GLU A 20 -4.96 23.72 -10.17
CA GLU A 20 -5.23 22.30 -10.15
C GLU A 20 -5.10 21.85 -8.70
N ARG A 21 -6.22 21.37 -8.19
CA ARG A 21 -6.39 21.00 -6.79
C ARG A 21 -5.34 19.96 -6.42
N ILE A 22 -4.65 20.17 -5.30
CA ILE A 22 -3.48 19.36 -4.93
C ILE A 22 -3.80 17.86 -4.89
N VAL A 23 -4.95 17.47 -4.34
CA VAL A 23 -5.37 16.06 -4.24
C VAL A 23 -5.69 15.49 -5.62
N VAL A 24 -6.35 16.24 -6.50
CA VAL A 24 -6.60 15.82 -7.89
C VAL A 24 -5.28 15.54 -8.61
N ASN A 25 -4.29 16.42 -8.45
CA ASN A 25 -2.98 16.25 -9.06
C ASN A 25 -2.20 15.08 -8.47
N ILE A 26 -2.24 14.88 -7.16
CA ILE A 26 -1.59 13.74 -6.53
C ILE A 26 -2.25 12.44 -6.97
N ILE A 27 -3.59 12.36 -6.96
CA ILE A 27 -4.31 11.16 -7.39
C ILE A 27 -3.94 10.80 -8.83
N LYS A 28 -4.02 11.78 -9.74
CA LYS A 28 -3.77 11.57 -11.18
C LYS A 28 -2.33 11.20 -11.48
N ASN A 29 -1.36 11.88 -10.88
CA ASN A 29 0.05 11.79 -11.29
C ASN A 29 0.91 10.92 -10.37
N VAL A 30 0.40 10.53 -9.20
CA VAL A 30 1.14 9.74 -8.20
C VAL A 30 0.33 8.53 -7.75
N SER A 31 -0.87 8.71 -7.19
CA SER A 31 -1.59 7.60 -6.56
C SER A 31 -2.05 6.54 -7.55
N ILE A 32 -2.71 6.92 -8.65
CA ILE A 32 -3.12 5.96 -9.70
C ILE A 32 -1.91 5.28 -10.34
N PRO A 33 -0.84 6.00 -10.76
CA PRO A 33 0.38 5.37 -11.27
C PRO A 33 1.03 4.38 -10.28
N ASN A 34 1.13 4.73 -8.99
CA ASN A 34 1.69 3.84 -7.98
C ASN A 34 0.84 2.58 -7.79
N VAL A 35 -0.50 2.72 -7.78
CA VAL A 35 -1.41 1.57 -7.68
C VAL A 35 -1.27 0.66 -8.91
N GLN A 36 -1.21 1.24 -10.12
CA GLN A 36 -1.01 0.48 -11.35
C GLN A 36 0.34 -0.25 -11.35
N GLU A 37 1.44 0.43 -10.97
CA GLU A 37 2.76 -0.19 -10.82
C GLU A 37 2.72 -1.35 -9.82
N THR A 38 1.96 -1.20 -8.72
CA THR A 38 1.78 -2.25 -7.71
C THR A 38 1.01 -3.45 -8.26
N ILE A 39 -0.07 -3.23 -9.00
CA ILE A 39 -0.82 -4.29 -9.70
C ILE A 39 0.08 -5.02 -10.68
N ASP A 40 0.88 -4.29 -11.46
CA ASP A 40 1.75 -4.89 -12.48
C ASP A 40 2.86 -5.73 -11.84
N ASN A 41 3.50 -5.23 -10.77
CA ASN A 41 4.49 -6.00 -10.00
C ASN A 41 3.86 -7.22 -9.32
N ALA A 42 2.64 -7.12 -8.80
CA ALA A 42 1.91 -8.26 -8.25
C ALA A 42 1.64 -9.33 -9.32
N LYS A 43 1.25 -8.92 -10.54
CA LYS A 43 1.04 -9.82 -11.69
C LYS A 43 2.34 -10.45 -12.17
N ILE A 44 3.47 -9.74 -12.11
CA ILE A 44 4.80 -10.29 -12.40
C ILE A 44 5.14 -11.37 -11.38
N LEU A 45 5.01 -11.06 -10.08
CA LEU A 45 5.25 -12.02 -9.01
C LEU A 45 4.32 -13.24 -9.07
N GLN A 46 3.07 -13.04 -9.49
CA GLN A 46 2.11 -14.12 -9.68
C GLN A 46 2.54 -15.11 -10.78
N LYS A 47 3.21 -14.62 -11.84
CA LYS A 47 3.73 -15.45 -12.93
C LYS A 47 5.02 -16.17 -12.54
N ASP A 48 5.86 -15.53 -11.74
CA ASP A 48 7.14 -16.05 -11.29
C ASP A 48 7.39 -15.66 -9.83
N VAL A 49 7.04 -16.59 -8.94
CA VAL A 49 7.16 -16.41 -7.48
C VAL A 49 8.62 -16.57 -7.07
N ASN A 50 9.26 -15.46 -6.75
CA ASN A 50 10.64 -15.39 -6.26
C ASN A 50 10.86 -14.12 -5.40
N GLY A 51 12.01 -14.07 -4.73
CA GLY A 51 12.33 -12.98 -3.79
C GLY A 51 12.54 -11.60 -4.45
N ASP A 52 13.07 -11.54 -5.66
CA ASP A 52 13.29 -10.28 -6.37
C ASP A 52 11.95 -9.65 -6.80
N ASN A 53 11.06 -10.47 -7.35
CA ASN A 53 9.70 -10.05 -7.71
C ASN A 53 8.88 -9.67 -6.47
N PHE A 54 9.08 -10.37 -5.34
CA PHE A 54 8.46 -10.01 -4.06
C PHE A 54 8.93 -8.63 -3.61
N THR A 55 10.23 -8.38 -3.66
CA THR A 55 10.84 -7.09 -3.31
C THR A 55 10.27 -5.96 -4.18
N ASN A 56 10.10 -6.19 -5.48
CA ASN A 56 9.53 -5.19 -6.39
C ASN A 56 8.06 -4.89 -6.08
N PHE A 57 7.25 -5.93 -5.83
CA PHE A 57 5.85 -5.77 -5.41
C PHE A 57 5.74 -5.05 -4.07
N LEU A 58 6.57 -5.41 -3.11
CA LEU A 58 6.61 -4.78 -1.80
C LEU A 58 6.94 -3.29 -1.90
N LYS A 59 7.99 -2.93 -2.64
CA LYS A 59 8.41 -1.54 -2.81
C LYS A 59 7.33 -0.69 -3.45
N SER A 60 6.63 -1.20 -4.47
CA SER A 60 5.52 -0.47 -5.09
C SER A 60 4.32 -0.35 -4.15
N TRP A 61 3.97 -1.39 -3.40
CA TRP A 61 2.95 -1.31 -2.36
C TRP A 61 3.25 -0.23 -1.32
N LYS A 62 4.50 -0.12 -0.85
CA LYS A 62 4.88 0.89 0.14
C LYS A 62 4.75 2.31 -0.37
N LYS A 63 4.89 2.55 -1.68
CA LYS A 63 4.53 3.84 -2.29
C LYS A 63 3.03 4.13 -2.22
N VAL A 64 2.18 3.10 -2.41
CA VAL A 64 0.72 3.22 -2.28
C VAL A 64 0.34 3.48 -0.82
N GLU A 65 0.87 2.70 0.11
CA GLU A 65 0.56 2.81 1.54
C GLU A 65 1.00 4.16 2.13
N ALA A 66 2.20 4.64 1.77
CA ALA A 66 2.73 5.92 2.26
C ALA A 66 1.84 7.12 1.92
N PHE A 67 1.04 7.01 0.87
CA PHE A 67 0.08 8.03 0.46
C PHE A 67 -1.32 7.47 0.23
N TYR A 68 -1.73 6.53 1.09
CA TYR A 68 -3.05 5.95 1.04
C TYR A 68 -4.09 6.97 1.55
N ILE A 69 -4.98 7.40 0.65
CA ILE A 69 -6.07 8.34 0.97
C ILE A 69 -7.44 7.85 0.52
N ALA A 70 -7.54 6.66 -0.10
CA ALA A 70 -8.80 6.14 -0.62
C ALA A 70 -9.88 6.04 0.48
N GLY A 71 -9.50 5.61 1.68
CA GLY A 71 -10.40 5.53 2.84
C GLY A 71 -10.95 6.88 3.34
N ASP A 72 -10.25 7.98 3.07
CA ASP A 72 -10.74 9.33 3.40
C ASP A 72 -11.64 9.90 2.30
N LEU A 73 -11.48 9.42 1.07
CA LEU A 73 -12.34 9.77 -0.07
C LEU A 73 -13.65 8.97 -0.01
N ASP A 74 -13.58 7.72 0.42
CA ASP A 74 -14.68 6.78 0.55
C ASP A 74 -14.47 5.87 1.78
N GLU A 75 -15.35 6.00 2.78
CA GLU A 75 -15.19 5.38 4.10
C GLU A 75 -15.29 3.85 4.09
N ASP A 76 -15.95 3.28 3.07
CA ASP A 76 -16.06 1.82 2.89
C ASP A 76 -14.68 1.18 2.67
N TYR A 77 -13.69 1.96 2.26
CA TYR A 77 -12.31 1.52 2.02
C TYR A 77 -11.36 1.84 3.17
N SER A 78 -11.82 2.45 4.26
CA SER A 78 -10.97 2.86 5.40
C SER A 78 -10.07 1.73 5.96
N ASP A 79 -10.56 0.49 5.96
CA ASP A 79 -9.83 -0.67 6.46
C ASP A 79 -8.99 -1.40 5.38
N THR A 80 -9.06 -1.02 4.09
CA THR A 80 -8.35 -1.71 3.00
C THR A 80 -6.86 -1.92 3.26
N PRO A 81 -6.09 -0.95 3.81
CA PRO A 81 -4.68 -1.18 4.14
C PRO A 81 -4.45 -2.37 5.06
N ARG A 82 -5.37 -2.68 5.98
CA ARG A 82 -5.26 -3.81 6.91
C ARG A 82 -5.51 -5.16 6.24
N TYR A 83 -6.18 -5.19 5.09
CA TYR A 83 -6.33 -6.39 4.28
C TYR A 83 -5.12 -6.64 3.37
N MET A 84 -4.28 -5.62 3.17
CA MET A 84 -3.05 -5.72 2.40
C MET A 84 -1.85 -6.02 3.31
N ASP A 85 -1.75 -5.32 4.43
CA ASP A 85 -0.58 -5.31 5.30
C ASP A 85 -0.99 -5.21 6.78
N VAL A 86 -0.46 -6.11 7.59
CA VAL A 86 -0.89 -6.26 8.98
C VAL A 86 0.19 -5.90 10.00
N PHE A 87 1.30 -5.29 9.56
CA PHE A 87 2.34 -4.81 10.47
C PHE A 87 1.77 -3.85 11.53
N ASN A 88 2.06 -4.12 12.81
CA ASN A 88 1.47 -3.48 14.01
C ASN A 88 -0.07 -3.56 14.17
N ASN A 89 -0.80 -4.16 13.23
CA ASN A 89 -2.26 -4.26 13.26
C ASN A 89 -2.75 -5.68 13.63
N LEU A 90 -1.90 -6.70 13.55
CA LEU A 90 -2.23 -8.07 13.93
C LEU A 90 -1.84 -8.39 15.38
N LYS A 91 -2.73 -9.09 16.11
CA LYS A 91 -2.47 -9.62 17.46
C LYS A 91 -2.30 -11.15 17.49
N GLU A 92 -2.21 -11.76 16.32
CA GLU A 92 -2.11 -13.19 16.11
C GLU A 92 -0.67 -13.59 15.75
N ASP A 93 -0.28 -14.82 16.09
CA ASP A 93 0.94 -15.43 15.57
C ASP A 93 0.70 -15.90 14.13
N LEU A 94 0.95 -15.00 13.17
CA LEU A 94 0.75 -15.26 11.74
C LEU A 94 1.68 -16.35 11.23
N ASN A 95 2.94 -16.35 11.65
CA ASN A 95 3.96 -17.28 11.17
C ASN A 95 3.57 -18.73 11.49
N SER A 96 3.23 -19.01 12.76
CA SER A 96 2.77 -20.34 13.16
C SER A 96 1.46 -20.74 12.48
N GLN A 97 0.58 -19.79 12.16
CA GLN A 97 -0.65 -20.07 11.42
C GLN A 97 -0.39 -20.38 9.95
N MET A 98 0.49 -19.61 9.31
CA MET A 98 0.86 -19.82 7.91
C MET A 98 1.63 -21.13 7.72
N GLN A 99 2.45 -21.54 8.69
CA GLN A 99 3.05 -22.88 8.68
C GLN A 99 1.99 -23.98 8.56
N ARG A 100 0.92 -23.91 9.36
CA ARG A 100 -0.20 -24.86 9.29
C ARG A 100 -0.96 -24.77 7.95
N VAL A 101 -1.03 -23.60 7.33
CA VAL A 101 -1.64 -23.42 6.00
C VAL A 101 -0.81 -24.12 4.92
N ILE A 102 0.51 -24.03 5.00
CA ILE A 102 1.45 -24.71 4.09
C ILE A 102 1.34 -26.23 4.25
N GLU A 103 1.30 -26.72 5.49
CA GLU A 103 1.19 -28.15 5.82
C GLU A 103 -0.20 -28.74 5.55
N SER A 104 -1.23 -27.90 5.43
CA SER A 104 -2.60 -28.34 5.14
C SER A 104 -2.71 -28.98 3.76
N LYS A 105 -3.51 -30.07 3.69
CA LYS A 105 -3.88 -30.75 2.45
C LYS A 105 -5.11 -30.13 1.78
N ASP A 106 -5.72 -29.13 2.40
CA ASP A 106 -6.88 -28.44 1.83
C ASP A 106 -6.46 -27.62 0.60
N GLU A 107 -7.41 -27.43 -0.31
CA GLU A 107 -7.26 -26.53 -1.44
C GLU A 107 -6.78 -25.13 -0.98
N PRO A 108 -5.86 -24.46 -1.72
CA PRO A 108 -5.26 -23.20 -1.29
C PRO A 108 -6.26 -22.13 -0.83
N LYS A 109 -7.38 -21.98 -1.55
CA LYS A 109 -8.45 -21.01 -1.18
C LYS A 109 -9.13 -21.36 0.14
N THR A 110 -9.30 -22.64 0.44
CA THR A 110 -9.92 -23.13 1.68
C THR A 110 -8.95 -22.96 2.85
N ALA A 111 -7.67 -23.30 2.64
CA ALA A 111 -6.64 -23.11 3.66
C ALA A 111 -6.44 -21.62 4.02
N LEU A 112 -6.56 -20.74 3.03
CA LEU A 112 -6.49 -19.28 3.17
C LEU A 112 -7.86 -18.65 3.51
N PHE A 113 -8.61 -19.20 4.45
CA PHE A 113 -9.96 -18.69 4.74
C PHE A 113 -9.99 -17.31 5.43
N LYS A 114 -8.97 -16.96 6.23
CA LYS A 114 -8.89 -15.66 6.92
C LYS A 114 -8.33 -14.57 6.02
N ASN A 115 -8.75 -13.32 6.27
CA ASN A 115 -8.17 -12.15 5.59
C ASN A 115 -6.69 -11.94 5.96
N SER A 116 -6.30 -12.18 7.21
CA SER A 116 -4.90 -12.07 7.65
C SER A 116 -3.96 -13.00 6.88
N PHE A 117 -4.46 -14.11 6.33
CA PHE A 117 -3.69 -15.06 5.52
C PHE A 117 -3.47 -14.59 4.09
N LYS A 118 -4.11 -13.50 3.66
CA LYS A 118 -4.05 -12.97 2.29
C LYS A 118 -3.34 -11.62 2.22
N THR A 119 -2.41 -11.41 3.14
CA THR A 119 -1.65 -10.15 3.31
C THR A 119 -0.22 -10.32 2.83
N ILE A 120 0.51 -9.22 2.67
CA ILE A 120 1.93 -9.23 2.29
C ILE A 120 2.78 -9.94 3.35
N ASN A 121 2.46 -9.81 4.64
CA ASN A 121 3.19 -10.52 5.70
C ASN A 121 2.96 -12.04 5.63
N ALA A 122 1.75 -12.47 5.26
CA ALA A 122 1.48 -13.89 5.03
C ALA A 122 2.22 -14.39 3.78
N LEU A 123 2.24 -13.60 2.70
CA LEU A 123 2.99 -13.91 1.49
C LEU A 123 4.50 -13.99 1.76
N GLU A 124 5.04 -13.09 2.58
CA GLU A 124 6.42 -13.12 3.01
C GLU A 124 6.75 -14.45 3.69
N TYR A 125 5.94 -14.88 4.65
CA TYR A 125 6.16 -16.17 5.29
C TYR A 125 6.11 -17.31 4.27
N VAL A 126 5.15 -17.32 3.36
CA VAL A 126 5.02 -18.36 2.33
C VAL A 126 6.24 -18.42 1.41
N ILE A 127 6.88 -17.29 1.10
CA ILE A 127 8.03 -17.25 0.18
C ILE A 127 9.37 -17.46 0.90
N PHE A 128 9.48 -17.07 2.18
CA PHE A 128 10.74 -16.97 2.90
C PHE A 128 10.79 -17.76 4.22
N ASN A 129 9.89 -18.73 4.44
CA ASN A 129 9.97 -19.59 5.63
C ASN A 129 11.17 -20.56 5.57
N ASP A 130 11.65 -20.90 4.38
CA ASP A 130 12.83 -21.70 4.14
C ASP A 130 13.59 -21.23 2.87
N ASN A 131 14.49 -22.05 2.33
CA ASN A 131 15.32 -21.71 1.17
C ASN A 131 14.72 -22.12 -0.18
N GLU A 132 13.60 -22.84 -0.22
CA GLU A 132 13.05 -23.45 -1.43
C GLU A 132 11.54 -23.24 -1.56
N ILE A 133 11.11 -22.55 -2.61
CA ILE A 133 9.68 -22.33 -2.85
C ILE A 133 9.07 -23.57 -3.50
N THR A 134 8.34 -24.35 -2.71
CA THR A 134 7.62 -25.55 -3.12
C THR A 134 6.44 -25.24 -4.05
N LYS A 135 5.90 -26.28 -4.71
CA LYS A 135 4.68 -26.15 -5.52
C LYS A 135 3.50 -25.61 -4.69
N ARG A 136 3.34 -26.07 -3.45
CA ARG A 136 2.27 -25.65 -2.55
C ARG A 136 2.38 -24.16 -2.23
N GLU A 137 3.57 -23.68 -1.93
CA GLU A 137 3.79 -22.25 -1.62
C GLU A 137 3.55 -21.36 -2.83
N LYS A 138 3.88 -21.80 -4.04
CA LYS A 138 3.51 -21.09 -5.27
C LYS A 138 1.99 -20.98 -5.44
N GLU A 139 1.27 -22.08 -5.21
CA GLU A 139 -0.20 -22.09 -5.29
C GLU A 139 -0.85 -21.17 -4.24
N LEU A 140 -0.35 -21.18 -3.00
CA LEU A 140 -0.78 -20.26 -1.95
C LEU A 140 -0.47 -18.80 -2.32
N SER A 141 0.74 -18.53 -2.79
CA SER A 141 1.17 -17.19 -3.22
C SER A 141 0.24 -16.61 -4.28
N ILE A 142 -0.16 -17.41 -5.27
CA ILE A 142 -1.10 -17.00 -6.33
C ILE A 142 -2.46 -16.57 -5.74
N VAL A 143 -2.99 -17.31 -4.76
CA VAL A 143 -4.27 -16.96 -4.12
C VAL A 143 -4.16 -15.67 -3.30
N ILE A 144 -3.08 -15.52 -2.55
CA ILE A 144 -2.82 -14.30 -1.77
C ILE A 144 -2.69 -13.09 -2.71
N LEU A 145 -1.92 -13.21 -3.79
CA LEU A 145 -1.74 -12.16 -4.80
C LEU A 145 -3.04 -11.79 -5.51
N ASN A 146 -3.91 -12.75 -5.80
CA ASN A 146 -5.24 -12.45 -6.35
C ASN A 146 -6.07 -11.56 -5.42
N SER A 147 -6.02 -11.83 -4.10
CA SER A 147 -6.70 -10.99 -3.10
C SER A 147 -6.13 -9.57 -3.10
N MET A 148 -4.81 -9.45 -3.10
CA MET A 148 -4.13 -8.15 -3.09
C MET A 148 -4.37 -7.34 -4.36
N ILE A 149 -4.37 -7.98 -5.53
CA ILE A 149 -4.71 -7.34 -6.80
C ILE A 149 -6.16 -6.84 -6.76
N SER A 150 -7.11 -7.62 -6.22
CA SER A 150 -8.51 -7.18 -6.08
C SER A 150 -8.62 -5.88 -5.27
N HIS A 151 -7.95 -5.80 -4.12
CA HIS A 151 -7.95 -4.61 -3.29
C HIS A 151 -7.25 -3.42 -3.96
N LEU A 152 -6.20 -3.65 -4.75
CA LEU A 152 -5.54 -2.57 -5.50
C LEU A 152 -6.44 -2.02 -6.61
N GLU A 153 -7.18 -2.87 -7.32
CA GLU A 153 -8.16 -2.43 -8.33
C GLU A 153 -9.32 -1.66 -7.68
N GLU A 154 -9.76 -2.05 -6.49
CA GLU A 154 -10.70 -1.29 -5.66
C GLU A 154 -10.17 0.11 -5.32
N ILE A 155 -8.92 0.21 -4.80
CA ILE A 155 -8.27 1.49 -4.51
C ILE A 155 -8.21 2.38 -5.76
N LYS A 156 -7.80 1.80 -6.89
CA LYS A 156 -7.75 2.51 -8.18
C LYS A 156 -9.13 3.04 -8.58
N THR A 157 -10.17 2.22 -8.40
CA THR A 157 -11.56 2.60 -8.71
C THR A 157 -12.03 3.79 -7.87
N VAL A 158 -11.69 3.83 -6.57
CA VAL A 158 -12.00 4.98 -5.70
C VAL A 158 -11.36 6.26 -6.23
N TYR A 159 -10.08 6.18 -6.59
CA TYR A 159 -9.33 7.31 -7.15
C TYR A 159 -9.90 7.80 -8.47
N GLU A 160 -10.17 6.90 -9.42
CA GLU A 160 -10.76 7.25 -10.71
C GLU A 160 -12.16 7.86 -10.54
N THR A 161 -12.97 7.32 -9.63
CA THR A 161 -14.30 7.85 -9.31
C THR A 161 -14.24 9.25 -8.73
N TYR A 162 -13.30 9.52 -7.81
CA TYR A 162 -13.11 10.86 -7.26
C TYR A 162 -12.73 11.88 -8.34
N LEU A 163 -11.87 11.49 -9.29
CA LEU A 163 -11.44 12.38 -10.39
C LEU A 163 -12.59 12.76 -11.34
N LEU A 164 -13.61 11.91 -11.51
CA LEU A 164 -14.77 12.24 -12.33
C LEU A 164 -15.61 13.37 -11.73
N LYS A 165 -15.67 13.46 -10.40
CA LYS A 165 -16.43 14.48 -9.69
C LYS A 165 -15.82 14.78 -8.32
N PRO A 166 -14.79 15.64 -8.24
CA PRO A 166 -14.21 16.04 -6.96
C PRO A 166 -15.27 16.77 -6.10
N THR A 167 -15.61 16.21 -4.94
CA THR A 167 -16.71 16.72 -4.10
C THR A 167 -16.26 17.54 -2.89
N LYS A 168 -14.98 17.47 -2.51
CA LYS A 168 -14.45 18.12 -1.30
C LYS A 168 -14.05 19.56 -1.63
N ASP A 169 -13.70 20.37 -0.63
CA ASP A 169 -13.11 21.70 -0.84
C ASP A 169 -11.57 21.67 -0.71
N GLU A 170 -10.89 22.75 -1.14
CA GLU A 170 -9.42 22.83 -1.14
C GLU A 170 -8.82 22.76 0.28
N LYS A 171 -9.51 23.31 1.28
CA LYS A 171 -9.05 23.29 2.67
C LYS A 171 -9.04 21.87 3.21
N TRP A 172 -10.10 21.11 2.95
CA TRP A 172 -10.21 19.71 3.31
C TRP A 172 -9.12 18.88 2.61
N GLU A 173 -8.90 19.11 1.32
CA GLU A 173 -7.87 18.40 0.55
C GLU A 173 -6.46 18.68 1.07
N ASN A 174 -6.13 19.94 1.33
CA ASN A 174 -4.83 20.30 1.92
C ASN A 174 -4.62 19.64 3.29
N ALA A 175 -5.66 19.61 4.13
CA ALA A 175 -5.61 18.94 5.43
C ALA A 175 -5.41 17.42 5.27
N LEU A 176 -6.10 16.78 4.33
CA LEU A 176 -5.95 15.35 4.04
C LEU A 176 -4.50 15.02 3.67
N VAL A 177 -3.90 15.76 2.73
CA VAL A 177 -2.52 15.54 2.29
C VAL A 177 -1.56 15.67 3.48
N ILE A 178 -1.67 16.76 4.25
CA ILE A 178 -0.78 17.02 5.39
C ILE A 178 -0.93 15.93 6.46
N ASN A 179 -2.15 15.56 6.81
CA ASN A 179 -2.42 14.53 7.82
C ASN A 179 -1.88 13.16 7.38
N THR A 180 -2.02 12.82 6.10
CA THR A 180 -1.48 11.58 5.52
C THR A 180 0.05 11.54 5.65
N LEU A 181 0.73 12.64 5.29
CA LEU A 181 2.19 12.74 5.41
C LEU A 181 2.67 12.68 6.87
N ILE A 182 1.95 13.33 7.80
CA ILE A 182 2.24 13.26 9.24
C ILE A 182 2.10 11.82 9.73
N ALA A 183 0.99 11.15 9.40
CA ALA A 183 0.73 9.78 9.80
C ALA A 183 1.80 8.82 9.26
N SER A 184 2.14 8.93 7.97
CA SER A 184 3.19 8.11 7.35
C SER A 184 4.56 8.35 7.98
N SER A 185 4.92 9.61 8.26
CA SER A 185 6.19 9.95 8.93
C SER A 185 6.24 9.41 10.36
N TYR A 186 5.12 9.48 11.09
CA TYR A 186 5.01 8.90 12.43
C TYR A 186 5.18 7.39 12.40
N ARG A 187 4.48 6.67 11.50
CA ARG A 187 4.58 5.22 11.37
C ARG A 187 6.01 4.80 11.00
N LEU A 188 6.66 5.49 10.08
CA LEU A 188 8.07 5.22 9.75
C LEU A 188 8.97 5.33 11.00
N LYS A 189 8.87 6.46 11.72
CA LYS A 189 9.69 6.73 12.90
C LYS A 189 9.40 5.74 14.05
N GLU A 190 8.15 5.66 14.49
CA GLU A 190 7.79 4.89 15.69
C GLU A 190 7.71 3.39 15.42
N TRP A 191 7.16 2.99 14.28
CA TRP A 191 6.85 1.59 14.02
C TRP A 191 7.97 0.89 13.28
N ARG A 192 8.34 1.36 12.09
CA ARG A 192 9.32 0.66 11.23
C ARG A 192 10.73 0.73 11.79
N ILE A 193 11.15 1.91 12.23
CA ILE A 193 12.50 2.13 12.80
C ILE A 193 12.45 1.92 14.32
N GLY A 194 11.52 2.56 15.01
CA GLY A 194 11.48 2.62 16.47
C GLY A 194 11.30 1.27 17.14
N ASN A 195 10.42 0.40 16.64
CA ASN A 195 10.17 -0.90 17.28
C ASN A 195 11.38 -1.83 17.24
N ALA A 196 12.05 -1.94 16.09
CA ALA A 196 13.21 -2.81 15.92
C ALA A 196 14.44 -2.26 16.64
N SER A 197 14.66 -0.94 16.56
CA SER A 197 15.81 -0.27 17.19
C SER A 197 15.67 -0.04 18.70
N GLY A 198 14.54 -0.42 19.31
CA GLY A 198 14.27 -0.18 20.72
C GLY A 198 14.13 1.30 21.10
N ASN A 199 13.82 2.16 20.12
CA ASN A 199 13.65 3.60 20.31
C ASN A 199 12.18 4.05 20.35
N SER A 200 11.24 3.15 20.05
CA SER A 200 9.82 3.45 20.22
C SER A 200 9.42 3.45 21.69
N SER A 201 8.37 4.19 22.01
CA SER A 201 7.87 4.28 23.40
C SER A 201 7.53 2.91 24.01
N LYS A 202 7.06 1.97 23.18
CA LYS A 202 6.65 0.62 23.60
C LYS A 202 7.83 -0.32 23.89
N PHE A 203 8.96 -0.15 23.20
CA PHE A 203 10.10 -1.08 23.25
C PHE A 203 11.40 -0.39 23.68
N LYS A 204 11.28 0.67 24.47
CA LYS A 204 12.42 1.50 24.88
C LYS A 204 13.54 0.65 25.49
N ASN A 205 14.75 0.81 24.95
CA ASN A 205 15.98 0.08 25.33
C ASN A 205 15.95 -1.44 25.10
N ASP A 206 15.05 -1.94 24.26
CA ASP A 206 14.94 -3.36 23.92
C ASP A 206 15.05 -3.54 22.41
N VAL A 207 16.28 -3.70 21.91
CA VAL A 207 16.58 -3.87 20.49
C VAL A 207 16.27 -5.31 20.06
N LYS A 208 15.39 -5.49 19.07
CA LYS A 208 15.06 -6.80 18.49
C LYS A 208 14.78 -6.68 17.00
N ASN A 209 15.61 -7.31 16.18
CA ASN A 209 15.50 -7.19 14.74
C ASN A 209 14.24 -7.89 14.19
N GLU A 210 13.74 -8.91 14.89
CA GLU A 210 12.52 -9.65 14.54
C GLU A 210 11.26 -8.78 14.60
N ARG A 211 11.34 -7.57 15.17
CA ARG A 211 10.26 -6.58 15.16
C ARG A 211 10.26 -5.69 13.92
N ALA A 212 11.29 -5.77 13.09
CA ALA A 212 11.35 -5.04 11.85
C ALA A 212 10.26 -5.54 10.90
N GLU A 213 9.66 -4.62 10.15
CA GLU A 213 8.73 -4.98 9.10
C GLU A 213 9.48 -5.76 8.00
N TYR A 214 8.95 -6.90 7.58
CA TYR A 214 9.59 -7.79 6.61
C TYR A 214 10.98 -8.31 6.98
N PHE A 215 11.12 -8.72 8.25
CA PHE A 215 12.35 -9.30 8.77
C PHE A 215 12.77 -10.58 8.05
N LEU A 216 11.83 -11.44 7.62
CA LEU A 216 12.17 -12.74 7.02
C LEU A 216 12.85 -12.56 5.66
N SER A 217 12.29 -11.68 4.84
CA SER A 217 12.80 -11.38 3.49
C SER A 217 13.96 -10.38 3.47
N GLN A 218 14.37 -9.85 4.63
CA GLN A 218 15.39 -8.80 4.76
C GLN A 218 15.04 -7.50 4.00
N ASN A 219 13.75 -7.23 3.81
CA ASN A 219 13.28 -6.08 3.04
C ASN A 219 12.95 -4.84 3.89
N SER A 220 13.23 -4.84 5.18
CA SER A 220 12.89 -3.74 6.09
C SER A 220 13.41 -2.37 5.64
N PHE A 221 14.56 -2.31 4.95
CA PHE A 221 15.11 -1.05 4.43
C PHE A 221 14.46 -0.60 3.11
N ASN A 222 13.94 -1.55 2.32
CA ASN A 222 13.26 -1.25 1.06
C ASN A 222 11.80 -0.80 1.27
N ALA A 223 11.27 -1.00 2.48
CA ALA A 223 9.87 -0.79 2.85
C ALA A 223 9.56 0.59 3.49
#